data_AF-A0A349YSD1-F1
#
_entry.id   AF-A0A349YSD1-F1
#
_cell.length_a   1.000
_cell.length_b   1.000
_cell.length_c   1.000
_cell.angle_alpha   90.00
_cell.angle_beta   90.00
_cell.angle_gamma   90.00
#
_symmetry.space_group_name_H-M   'P 1'
#
loop_
_entity.id
_entity.type
_entity.pdbx_description
1 polymer ?
#
loop_
_entity_poly.entity_id
_entity_poly.type
_entity_poly.pdbx_seq_one_letter_code
_entity_poly.pdbx_strand_id
1 'polypeptide(L)'
;MNGYEYICGTAARFRKKFPDLYERKEKKPVFIDSSMLDKIEDIPDEIKAELIGKSRISRMNREDFAINTEDENGYKYYLDIDCSCYDFYKNDKLIYSVLHVDGARWNVYKANIYGDYDDLPVKSGSLNWSENLNFKLGRIDISAYESEVD
;
A
#
# COMPACT_ATOMS: atom_id res chain seq x y z
N MET A 1 0.49 -12.87 0.38
CA MET A 1 0.28 -12.98 1.85
C MET A 1 -1.15 -13.42 2.12
N ASN A 2 -1.44 -14.15 3.21
CA ASN A 2 -2.81 -14.46 3.59
C ASN A 2 -3.22 -13.46 4.69
N GLY A 3 -4.41 -12.85 4.61
CA GLY A 3 -4.79 -11.78 5.54
C GLY A 3 -4.91 -12.19 7.02
N TYR A 4 -4.72 -13.47 7.38
CA TYR A 4 -4.82 -13.94 8.76
C TYR A 4 -3.64 -13.46 9.62
N GLU A 5 -2.48 -13.15 9.03
CA GLU A 5 -1.33 -12.63 9.78
C GLU A 5 -1.58 -11.27 10.43
N TYR A 6 -2.56 -10.54 9.90
CA TYR A 6 -3.01 -9.25 10.38
C TYR A 6 -4.05 -9.33 11.50
N ILE A 7 -4.50 -10.52 11.91
CA ILE A 7 -5.48 -10.68 12.99
C ILE A 7 -4.81 -10.34 14.34
N CYS A 8 -5.28 -9.26 14.96
CA CYS A 8 -4.76 -8.75 16.25
C CYS A 8 -5.86 -8.51 17.30
N GLY A 9 -7.12 -8.79 16.98
CA GLY A 9 -8.30 -8.56 17.85
C GLY A 9 -8.69 -7.08 17.98
N THR A 10 -7.74 -6.17 18.18
CA THR A 10 -7.97 -4.72 18.29
C THR A 10 -6.97 -3.90 17.48
N ALA A 11 -7.37 -2.68 17.08
CA ALA A 11 -6.46 -1.74 16.40
C ALA A 11 -5.26 -1.33 17.28
N ALA A 12 -5.42 -1.27 18.61
CA ALA A 12 -4.32 -0.96 19.52
C ALA A 12 -3.26 -2.07 19.54
N ARG A 13 -3.69 -3.34 19.57
CA ARG A 13 -2.78 -4.49 19.43
C ARG A 13 -2.13 -4.51 18.05
N PHE A 14 -2.88 -4.16 17.01
CA PHE A 14 -2.36 -4.06 15.65
C PHE A 14 -1.20 -3.05 15.55
N ARG A 15 -1.39 -1.80 16.03
CA ARG A 15 -0.33 -0.78 16.08
C ARG A 15 0.92 -1.24 16.84
N LYS A 16 0.74 -2.00 17.92
CA LYS A 16 1.87 -2.54 18.69
C LYS A 16 2.66 -3.60 17.92
N LYS A 17 1.97 -4.44 17.13
CA LYS A 17 2.59 -5.50 16.31
C LYS A 17 3.24 -4.94 15.04
N PHE A 18 2.62 -3.92 14.46
CA PHE A 18 3.01 -3.30 13.19
C PHE A 18 3.16 -1.77 13.36
N PRO A 19 4.19 -1.31 14.08
CA PRO A 19 4.33 0.11 14.45
C PRO A 19 4.61 1.03 13.26
N ASP A 20 5.22 0.49 12.20
CA ASP A 20 5.72 1.29 11.07
C ASP A 20 4.73 1.36 9.90
N LEU A 21 3.56 0.70 10.01
CA LEU A 21 2.56 0.75 8.96
C LEU A 21 1.88 2.11 8.91
N TYR A 22 1.73 2.64 7.70
CA TYR A 22 1.07 3.92 7.48
C TYR A 22 -0.42 3.82 7.86
N GLU A 23 -0.85 4.62 8.84
CA GLU A 23 -2.24 4.63 9.31
C GLU A 23 -3.02 5.82 8.74
N ARG A 24 -4.15 5.53 8.10
CA ARG A 24 -5.17 6.51 7.71
C ARG A 24 -6.34 6.51 8.68
N LYS A 25 -6.72 7.72 9.09
CA LYS A 25 -7.93 7.94 9.89
C LYS A 25 -9.12 8.15 8.96
N GLU A 26 -9.76 7.04 8.57
CA GLU A 26 -11.10 7.07 7.97
C GLU A 26 -12.17 6.94 9.08
N LYS A 27 -13.39 6.47 8.75
CA LYS A 27 -14.41 6.09 9.76
C LYS A 27 -13.90 5.05 10.77
N LYS A 28 -12.98 4.19 10.32
CA LYS A 28 -12.22 3.23 11.11
C LYS A 28 -10.74 3.30 10.70
N PRO A 29 -9.80 2.91 11.57
CA PRO A 29 -8.39 2.85 11.20
C PRO A 29 -8.19 1.96 9.99
N VAL A 30 -7.47 2.49 9.00
CA VAL A 30 -7.01 1.74 7.83
C VAL A 30 -5.49 1.76 7.85
N PHE A 31 -4.88 0.58 7.85
CA PHE A 31 -3.42 0.44 7.82
C PHE A 31 -3.00 0.06 6.41
N ILE A 32 -1.94 0.67 5.90
CA ILE A 32 -1.38 0.35 4.59
C ILE A 32 -0.10 -0.44 4.81
N ASP A 33 -0.13 -1.71 4.41
CA ASP A 33 1.05 -2.54 4.30
C ASP A 33 1.65 -2.38 2.91
N SER A 34 2.73 -1.59 2.85
CA SER A 34 3.49 -1.30 1.65
C SER A 34 4.84 -2.02 1.60
N SER A 35 5.06 -3.02 2.46
CA SER A 35 6.31 -3.80 2.55
C SER A 35 6.72 -4.45 1.23
N MET A 36 5.79 -4.64 0.30
CA MET A 36 6.10 -5.07 -1.05
C MET A 36 7.00 -4.07 -1.80
N LEU A 37 6.83 -2.77 -1.57
CA LEU A 37 7.63 -1.72 -2.21
C LEU A 37 9.09 -1.75 -1.77
N ASP A 38 9.40 -2.35 -0.62
CA ASP A 38 10.78 -2.52 -0.13
C ASP A 38 11.63 -3.36 -1.09
N LYS A 39 10.98 -4.18 -1.93
CA LYS A 39 11.63 -4.98 -2.99
C LYS A 39 12.03 -4.16 -4.22
N ILE A 40 11.60 -2.90 -4.32
CA ILE A 40 11.92 -2.01 -5.43
C ILE A 40 13.17 -1.21 -5.07
N GLU A 41 14.32 -1.61 -5.60
CA GLU A 41 15.61 -0.93 -5.37
C GLU A 41 15.73 0.39 -6.15
N ASP A 42 14.87 0.60 -7.14
CA ASP A 42 14.90 1.78 -8.01
C ASP A 42 14.38 3.07 -7.36
N ILE A 43 13.60 2.93 -6.30
CA ILE A 43 12.96 4.05 -5.59
C ILE A 43 13.54 4.09 -4.18
N PRO A 44 14.06 5.24 -3.71
CA PRO A 44 14.50 5.39 -2.33
C PRO A 44 13.35 5.21 -1.32
N ASP A 45 13.64 4.74 -0.12
CA ASP A 45 12.59 4.45 0.89
C ASP A 45 11.82 5.69 1.34
N GLU A 46 12.49 6.84 1.44
CA GLU A 46 11.86 8.13 1.74
C GLU A 46 10.82 8.52 0.68
N ILE A 47 11.15 8.26 -0.59
CA ILE A 47 10.27 8.49 -1.73
C ILE A 47 9.09 7.52 -1.72
N LYS A 48 9.32 6.23 -1.40
CA LYS A 48 8.23 5.24 -1.22
C LYS A 48 7.25 5.70 -0.15
N ALA A 49 7.75 6.14 1.01
CA ALA A 49 6.93 6.63 2.11
C ALA A 49 6.10 7.86 1.70
N GLU A 50 6.70 8.80 0.96
CA GLU A 50 5.98 9.97 0.44
C GLU A 50 4.90 9.59 -0.58
N LEU A 51 5.22 8.71 -1.53
CA LEU A 51 4.26 8.20 -2.53
C LEU A 51 3.07 7.51 -1.85
N ILE A 52 3.31 6.65 -0.85
CA ILE A 52 2.24 6.04 -0.05
C ILE A 52 1.42 7.10 0.69
N GLY A 53 2.08 8.12 1.25
CA GLY A 53 1.40 9.26 1.87
C GLY A 53 0.48 10.01 0.90
N LYS A 54 0.90 10.20 -0.35
CA LYS A 54 0.14 10.88 -1.42
C LYS A 54 -0.94 10.02 -2.07
N SER A 55 -0.83 8.70 -1.95
CA SER A 55 -1.77 7.77 -2.57
C SER A 55 -3.22 8.04 -2.16
N ARG A 56 -4.18 7.66 -2.99
CA ARG A 56 -5.62 7.82 -2.77
C ARG A 56 -6.31 6.48 -2.54
N ILE A 57 -5.52 5.43 -2.31
CA ILE A 57 -6.05 4.12 -1.95
C ILE A 57 -6.87 4.22 -0.66
N SER A 58 -7.94 3.46 -0.64
CA SER A 58 -8.92 3.37 0.42
C SER A 58 -9.60 2.01 0.34
N ARG A 59 -10.46 1.70 1.31
CA ARG A 59 -11.25 0.46 1.30
C ARG A 59 -12.12 0.31 0.04
N MET A 60 -12.58 1.43 -0.50
CA MET A 60 -13.48 1.52 -1.66
C MET A 60 -12.75 1.70 -2.99
N ASN A 61 -11.58 2.33 -2.97
CA ASN A 61 -10.74 2.53 -4.15
C ASN A 61 -9.36 1.95 -3.89
N ARG A 62 -9.06 0.79 -4.46
CA ARG A 62 -7.87 -0.01 -4.12
C ARG A 62 -6.76 0.07 -5.16
N GLU A 63 -6.98 0.91 -6.15
CA GLU A 63 -6.04 1.22 -7.19
C GLU A 63 -5.78 2.71 -7.14
N ASP A 64 -4.54 3.08 -7.33
CA ASP A 64 -4.20 4.46 -7.54
C ASP A 64 -3.08 4.55 -8.57
N PHE A 65 -3.25 5.49 -9.48
CA PHE A 65 -2.44 5.62 -10.67
C PHE A 65 -1.81 7.00 -10.71
N ALA A 66 -0.64 7.07 -11.34
CA ALA A 66 0.13 8.29 -11.52
C ALA A 66 0.42 9.03 -10.20
N ILE A 67 0.59 8.28 -9.09
CA ILE A 67 1.13 8.83 -7.85
C ILE A 67 2.55 9.30 -8.18
N ASN A 68 2.87 10.55 -7.86
CA ASN A 68 4.18 11.07 -8.17
C ASN A 68 4.75 12.00 -7.12
N THR A 69 6.08 12.04 -7.09
CA THR A 69 6.86 13.00 -6.32
C THR A 69 8.18 13.27 -7.05
N GLU A 70 8.86 14.32 -6.63
CA GLU A 70 10.14 14.76 -7.18
C GLU A 70 11.13 15.00 -6.04
N ASP A 71 12.38 14.57 -6.23
CA ASP A 71 13.45 14.85 -5.28
C ASP A 71 14.28 16.08 -5.68
N GLU A 72 15.14 16.53 -4.77
CA GLU A 72 16.02 17.69 -4.98
C GLU A 72 17.07 17.48 -6.09
N ASN A 73 17.29 16.25 -6.53
CA ASN A 73 18.24 15.90 -7.58
C ASN A 73 17.59 15.88 -8.98
N GLY A 74 16.33 16.30 -9.08
CA GLY A 74 15.56 16.35 -10.32
C GLY A 74 15.09 14.97 -10.79
N TYR A 75 15.00 13.98 -9.91
CA TYR A 75 14.32 12.73 -10.24
C TYR A 75 12.84 12.83 -9.96
N LYS A 76 12.04 12.42 -10.92
CA LYS A 76 10.59 12.31 -10.80
C LYS A 76 10.16 10.86 -10.79
N TYR A 77 9.53 10.46 -9.70
CA TYR A 77 9.11 9.10 -9.45
C TYR A 77 7.61 9.00 -9.68
N TYR A 78 7.20 8.05 -10.51
CA TYR A 78 5.82 7.68 -10.73
C TYR A 78 5.58 6.27 -10.21
N LEU A 79 4.47 6.08 -9.54
CA LEU A 79 4.04 4.82 -8.97
C LEU A 79 2.55 4.62 -9.23
N ASP A 80 2.24 3.46 -9.79
CA ASP A 80 0.90 2.89 -9.84
C ASP A 80 0.87 1.73 -8.83
N ILE A 81 -0.18 1.65 -8.02
CA ILE A 81 -0.35 0.56 -7.03
C ILE A 81 -1.74 -0.07 -7.13
N ASP A 82 -1.78 -1.37 -6.87
CA ASP A 82 -2.99 -2.12 -6.59
C ASP A 82 -2.91 -2.76 -5.20
N CYS A 83 -4.05 -2.92 -4.54
CA CYS A 83 -4.11 -3.41 -3.16
C CYS A 83 -5.23 -4.44 -2.96
N SER A 84 -4.93 -5.49 -2.18
CA SER A 84 -5.96 -6.26 -1.48
C SER A 84 -6.43 -5.50 -0.25
N CYS A 85 -7.73 -5.59 0.03
CA CYS A 85 -8.30 -5.06 1.27
C CYS A 85 -8.77 -6.21 2.15
N TYR A 86 -8.25 -6.25 3.37
CA TYR A 86 -8.68 -7.15 4.44
C TYR A 86 -9.45 -6.36 5.48
N ASP A 87 -10.75 -6.58 5.56
CA ASP A 87 -11.59 -5.98 6.60
C ASP A 87 -11.73 -6.93 7.79
N PHE A 88 -11.45 -6.40 8.99
CA PHE A 88 -11.44 -7.17 10.24
C PHE A 88 -12.64 -6.82 11.11
N TYR A 89 -13.50 -7.80 11.34
CA TYR A 89 -14.75 -7.65 12.09
C TYR A 89 -14.71 -8.39 13.43
N LYS A 90 -15.40 -7.81 14.42
CA LYS A 90 -15.75 -8.48 15.68
C LYS A 90 -17.22 -8.22 15.98
N ASN A 91 -18.04 -9.27 16.09
CA ASN A 91 -19.48 -9.18 16.30
C ASN A 91 -20.16 -8.22 15.30
N ASP A 92 -19.92 -8.43 14.00
CA ASP A 92 -20.37 -7.59 12.87
C ASP A 92 -19.93 -6.11 12.87
N LYS A 93 -19.10 -5.70 13.83
CA LYS A 93 -18.52 -4.36 13.87
C LYS A 93 -17.14 -4.36 13.25
N LEU A 94 -16.93 -3.52 12.25
CA LEU A 94 -15.60 -3.28 11.67
C LEU A 94 -14.69 -2.63 12.73
N ILE A 95 -13.55 -3.27 12.98
CA ILE A 95 -12.56 -2.81 13.96
C ILE A 95 -11.47 -2.00 13.25
N TYR A 96 -10.86 -2.57 12.22
CA TYR A 96 -9.87 -1.94 11.35
C TYR A 96 -9.86 -2.65 9.99
N SER A 97 -9.13 -2.05 9.05
CA SER A 97 -8.85 -2.65 7.75
C SER A 97 -7.36 -2.58 7.46
N VAL A 98 -6.88 -3.51 6.65
CA VAL A 98 -5.51 -3.49 6.11
C VAL A 98 -5.60 -3.46 4.58
N LEU A 99 -4.99 -2.45 3.97
CA LEU A 99 -4.71 -2.39 2.55
C LEU A 99 -3.30 -2.96 2.35
N HIS A 100 -3.22 -4.16 1.79
CA HIS A 100 -1.95 -4.79 1.46
C HIS A 100 -1.64 -4.53 -0.01
N VAL A 101 -0.53 -3.83 -0.26
CA VAL A 101 -0.04 -3.57 -1.63
C VAL A 101 0.37 -4.92 -2.23
N ASP A 102 -0.34 -5.32 -3.28
CA ASP A 102 -0.16 -6.62 -3.96
C ASP A 102 0.62 -6.49 -5.26
N GLY A 103 0.57 -5.32 -5.87
CA GLY A 103 1.04 -5.01 -7.21
C GLY A 103 1.53 -3.57 -7.28
N ALA A 104 2.63 -3.37 -7.98
CA ALA A 104 3.15 -2.03 -8.25
C ALA A 104 3.77 -1.96 -9.65
N ARG A 105 3.64 -0.80 -10.30
CA ARG A 105 4.38 -0.42 -11.50
C ARG A 105 5.00 0.95 -11.28
N TRP A 106 6.24 1.14 -11.69
CA TRP A 106 6.94 2.41 -11.50
C TRP A 106 7.70 2.87 -12.73
N ASN A 107 7.89 4.18 -12.80
CA ASN A 107 8.77 4.85 -13.73
C ASN A 107 9.55 5.95 -12.99
N VAL A 108 10.85 6.04 -13.24
CA VAL A 108 11.70 7.11 -12.73
C VAL A 108 12.24 7.89 -13.90
N TYR A 109 12.04 9.19 -13.89
CA TYR A 109 12.58 10.12 -14.87
C TYR A 109 13.63 11.00 -14.20
N LYS A 110 14.56 11.53 -15.00
CA LYS A 110 15.55 12.48 -14.53
C LYS A 110 15.48 13.72 -15.40
N ALA A 111 15.34 14.89 -14.79
CA ALA A 111 15.41 16.14 -15.50
C ALA A 111 16.81 16.34 -16.09
N ASN A 112 16.87 16.86 -17.32
CA ASN A 112 18.12 17.29 -17.93
C ASN A 112 18.58 18.63 -17.32
N ILE A 113 19.70 19.18 -17.82
CA ILE A 113 20.29 20.43 -17.29
C ILE A 113 19.39 21.66 -17.45
N TYR A 114 18.32 21.57 -18.23
CA TYR A 114 17.32 22.63 -18.45
C TYR A 114 16.06 22.45 -17.59
N GLY A 115 15.97 21.35 -16.82
CA GLY A 115 14.78 21.02 -16.03
C GLY A 115 13.72 20.23 -16.81
N ASP A 116 14.00 19.85 -18.06
CA ASP A 116 13.06 19.10 -18.89
C ASP A 116 13.25 17.59 -18.68
N TYR A 117 12.13 16.87 -18.63
CA TYR A 117 12.11 15.41 -18.55
C TYR A 117 12.07 14.83 -19.95
N ASP A 118 12.98 13.92 -20.25
CA ASP A 118 12.93 13.14 -21.49
C ASP A 118 11.69 12.22 -21.50
N ASP A 119 11.19 11.90 -22.71
CA ASP A 119 10.00 11.05 -22.89
C ASP A 119 10.17 9.60 -22.39
N LEU A 120 11.40 9.19 -22.09
CA LEU A 120 11.72 7.83 -21.63
C LEU A 120 12.23 7.82 -20.18
N PRO A 121 11.78 6.87 -19.35
CA PRO A 121 12.26 6.74 -17.99
C PRO A 121 13.71 6.23 -17.95
N VAL A 122 14.49 6.73 -16.98
CA VAL A 122 15.84 6.23 -16.69
C VAL A 122 15.82 4.88 -15.96
N LYS A 123 14.71 4.59 -15.26
CA LYS A 123 14.42 3.30 -14.62
C LYS A 123 12.93 3.01 -14.69
N SER A 124 12.55 1.76 -14.94
CA SER A 124 11.15 1.36 -14.92
C SER A 124 11.03 -0.11 -14.55
N GLY A 125 9.89 -0.49 -14.02
CA GLY A 125 9.62 -1.88 -13.70
C GLY A 125 8.22 -2.10 -13.19
N SER A 126 7.92 -3.37 -12.96
CA SER A 126 6.68 -3.81 -12.33
C SER A 126 6.95 -5.01 -11.44
N LEU A 127 6.15 -5.13 -10.39
CA LEU A 127 6.21 -6.25 -9.46
C LEU A 127 4.77 -6.70 -9.19
N ASN A 128 4.49 -7.98 -9.48
CA ASN A 128 3.17 -8.61 -9.38
C ASN A 128 2.01 -7.79 -10.00
N TRP A 129 2.34 -6.87 -10.91
CA TRP A 129 1.37 -6.00 -11.55
C TRP A 129 0.48 -6.84 -12.45
N SER A 130 -0.81 -6.93 -12.10
CA SER A 130 -1.76 -7.70 -12.89
C SER A 130 -2.31 -6.84 -14.02
N GLU A 131 -2.20 -7.32 -15.26
CA GLU A 131 -2.96 -6.75 -16.37
C GLU A 131 -4.46 -7.10 -16.30
N ASN A 132 -4.82 -8.06 -15.45
CA ASN A 132 -6.21 -8.43 -15.16
C ASN A 132 -6.63 -7.87 -13.79
N LEU A 133 -7.38 -6.76 -13.82
CA LEU A 133 -7.86 -5.99 -12.66
C LEU A 133 -9.01 -6.66 -11.88
N ASN A 134 -9.10 -7.99 -11.90
CA ASN A 134 -10.18 -8.68 -11.19
C ASN A 134 -9.96 -8.57 -9.66
N PHE A 135 -10.86 -7.86 -9.00
CA PHE A 135 -10.81 -7.51 -7.58
C PHE A 135 -10.52 -8.71 -6.66
N LYS A 136 -9.48 -8.58 -5.83
CA LYS A 136 -9.22 -9.46 -4.69
C LYS A 136 -9.96 -8.91 -3.46
N LEU A 137 -11.05 -9.59 -3.08
CA LEU A 137 -11.86 -9.25 -1.90
C LEU A 137 -11.63 -10.31 -0.81
N GLY A 138 -11.16 -9.89 0.37
CA GLY A 138 -11.04 -10.74 1.55
C GLY A 138 -11.79 -10.16 2.75
N ARG A 139 -12.83 -10.86 3.22
CA ARG A 139 -13.46 -10.59 4.52
C ARG A 139 -12.93 -11.60 5.54
N ILE A 140 -12.48 -11.11 6.69
CA ILE A 140 -11.96 -11.97 7.77
C ILE A 140 -12.75 -11.67 9.05
N ASP A 141 -13.40 -12.72 9.59
CA ASP A 141 -14.09 -12.64 10.87
C ASP A 141 -13.15 -13.06 12.00
N ILE A 142 -12.83 -12.11 12.89
CA ILE A 142 -11.90 -12.38 14.01
C ILE A 142 -12.57 -13.22 15.10
N SER A 143 -13.90 -13.18 15.21
CA SER A 143 -14.62 -13.87 16.28
C SER A 143 -14.50 -15.39 16.18
N ALA A 144 -14.44 -15.93 14.96
CA ALA A 144 -14.19 -17.35 14.70
C ALA A 144 -12.75 -17.78 15.05
N TYR A 145 -11.79 -16.85 14.99
CA TYR A 145 -10.39 -17.15 15.25
C TYR A 145 -10.05 -17.09 16.74
N GLU A 146 -10.61 -16.11 17.48
CA GLU A 146 -10.41 -16.00 18.93
C GLU A 146 -10.98 -17.21 19.70
N SER A 147 -11.98 -17.94 19.17
CA SER A 147 -12.52 -19.17 19.77
C SER A 147 -11.65 -20.42 19.59
N GLU A 148 -10.66 -20.41 18.69
CA GLU A 148 -9.76 -21.55 18.44
C GLU A 148 -8.44 -21.46 19.21
N VAL A 149 -8.14 -20.31 19.83
CA VAL A 149 -6.87 -20.05 20.53
C VAL A 149 -7.01 -20.05 22.06
N ASP A 150 -8.19 -20.40 22.58
CA ASP A 150 -8.48 -20.59 24.00
C ASP A 150 -8.45 -22.08 24.40
#